data_AF-A0A3C0HCB0-F1
#
_entry.id   AF-A0A3C0HCB0-F1
#
_cell.length_a   1.000
_cell.length_b   1.000
_cell.length_c   1.000
_cell.angle_alpha   90.00
_cell.angle_beta   90.00
_cell.angle_gamma   90.00
#
_symmetry.space_group_name_H-M   'P 1'
#
loop_
_entity.id
_entity.type
_entity.pdbx_description
1 polymer ?
#
loop_
_entity_poly.entity_id
_entity_poly.type
_entity_poly.pdbx_seq_one_letter_code
_entity_poly.pdbx_strand_id
1 'polypeptide(L)'
;MQLTFLGTGTSQGIPTVGCNCRVCLSDNPKDHRLRCSVIITQKETSLLIDTGPDLRQQLLTNSIIDVDAILFTHEHNDHVIGLDDIRPLYFRRRSNIPTYGLER
;
A
#
# COMPACT_ATOMS: atom_id res chain seq x y z
N MET A 1 -7.46 14.12 11.36
CA MET A 1 -6.62 13.58 10.27
C MET A 1 -5.78 12.48 10.87
N GLN A 2 -5.73 11.32 10.22
CA GLN A 2 -4.98 10.14 10.66
C GLN A 2 -4.15 9.63 9.49
N LEU A 3 -2.91 9.23 9.76
CA LEU A 3 -2.01 8.60 8.79
C LEU A 3 -1.70 7.19 9.28
N THR A 4 -1.91 6.20 8.42
CA THR A 4 -1.62 4.80 8.71
C THR A 4 -0.55 4.30 7.74
N PHE A 5 0.54 3.76 8.29
CA PHE A 5 1.57 3.09 7.50
C PHE A 5 1.10 1.68 7.16
N LEU A 6 0.85 1.43 5.87
CA LEU A 6 0.44 0.13 5.35
C LEU A 6 1.66 -0.77 5.08
N GLY A 7 2.79 -0.16 4.73
CA GLY A 7 4.08 -0.81 4.64
C GLY A 7 5.21 0.18 4.86
N THR A 8 6.32 -0.32 5.39
CA THR A 8 7.52 0.47 5.75
C THR A 8 8.81 -0.19 5.27
N GLY A 9 8.69 -1.13 4.33
CA GLY A 9 9.77 -1.89 3.75
C GLY A 9 10.37 -1.22 2.53
N THR A 10 11.55 -1.71 2.14
CA THR A 10 12.16 -1.44 0.84
C THR A 10 11.41 -2.16 -0.29
N SER A 11 11.84 -1.99 -1.54
CA SER A 11 11.24 -2.63 -2.73
C SER A 11 11.15 -4.16 -2.63
N GLN A 12 12.07 -4.79 -1.90
CA GLN A 12 12.13 -6.23 -1.65
C GLN A 12 11.29 -6.71 -0.45
N GLY A 13 10.75 -5.78 0.34
CA GLY A 13 10.18 -6.09 1.66
C GLY A 13 11.22 -6.62 2.66
N ILE A 14 10.75 -6.95 3.86
CA ILE A 14 11.51 -7.69 4.88
C ILE A 14 10.58 -8.76 5.48
N PRO A 15 10.99 -10.04 5.54
CA PRO A 15 12.26 -10.61 5.09
C PRO A 15 12.49 -10.52 3.58
N THR A 16 13.75 -10.36 3.17
CA THR A 16 14.14 -10.49 1.76
C THR A 16 14.23 -11.97 1.38
N VAL A 17 13.71 -12.34 0.21
CA VAL A 17 13.72 -13.73 -0.29
C VAL A 17 15.15 -14.28 -0.29
N GLY A 18 15.37 -15.38 0.42
CA GLY A 18 16.67 -16.06 0.51
C GLY A 18 17.68 -15.45 1.50
N CYS A 19 17.31 -14.43 2.27
CA CYS A 19 18.21 -13.78 3.24
C CYS A 19 18.09 -14.39 4.65
N ASN A 20 19.23 -14.77 5.25
CA ASN A 20 19.32 -15.32 6.60
C ASN A 20 19.99 -14.36 7.61
N CYS A 21 19.94 -13.05 7.37
CA CYS A 21 20.52 -12.08 8.30
C CYS A 21 19.66 -11.95 9.57
N ARG A 22 20.23 -11.36 10.63
CA ARG A 22 19.55 -11.19 11.93
C ARG A 22 18.18 -10.50 11.87
N VAL A 23 17.96 -9.61 10.89
CA VAL A 23 16.69 -8.88 10.74
C VAL A 23 15.64 -9.73 10.04
N CYS A 24 16.05 -10.47 9.00
CA CYS A 24 15.17 -11.37 8.25
C CYS A 24 14.74 -12.60 9.07
N LEU A 25 15.52 -12.97 10.09
CA LEU A 25 15.23 -14.04 11.05
C LEU A 25 14.67 -13.52 12.38
N SER A 26 14.35 -12.23 12.48
CA SER A 26 13.85 -11.62 13.73
C SER A 26 12.45 -12.12 14.05
N ASP A 27 12.21 -12.56 15.29
CA ASP A 27 10.86 -12.89 15.79
C ASP A 27 10.04 -11.64 16.13
N ASN A 28 10.63 -10.44 16.04
CA ASN A 28 9.91 -9.20 16.28
C ASN A 28 8.97 -8.91 15.09
N PRO A 29 7.64 -8.87 15.29
CA PRO A 29 6.69 -8.64 14.20
C PRO A 29 6.90 -7.30 13.48
N LYS A 30 7.53 -6.30 14.13
CA LYS A 30 7.85 -5.00 13.50
C LYS A 30 8.99 -5.06 12.48
N ASP A 31 9.75 -6.15 12.45
CA ASP A 31 10.78 -6.36 11.44
C ASP A 31 10.21 -6.98 10.15
N HIS A 32 8.95 -7.44 10.16
CA HIS A 32 8.23 -7.87 8.96
C HIS A 32 7.59 -6.65 8.29
N ARG A 33 8.07 -6.32 7.08
CA ARG A 33 7.74 -5.07 6.40
C ARG A 33 7.30 -5.32 4.97
N LEU A 34 6.05 -4.98 4.70
CA LEU A 34 5.49 -4.87 3.36
C LEU A 34 6.08 -3.64 2.63
N ARG A 35 6.00 -3.63 1.30
CA ARG A 35 6.45 -2.50 0.45
C ARG A 35 5.75 -1.21 0.88
N CYS A 36 6.47 -0.09 0.74
CA CYS A 36 6.05 1.22 1.21
C CYS A 36 4.67 1.61 0.64
N SER A 37 3.74 1.96 1.53
CA SER A 37 2.44 2.57 1.20
C SER A 37 1.85 3.17 2.47
N VAL A 38 1.09 4.24 2.32
CA VAL A 38 0.36 4.87 3.43
C VAL A 38 -1.06 5.21 3.00
N ILE A 39 -1.98 5.23 3.96
CA ILE A 39 -3.31 5.81 3.76
C ILE A 39 -3.51 6.97 4.74
N ILE A 40 -4.01 8.08 4.21
CA ILE A 40 -4.37 9.26 4.99
C ILE A 40 -5.89 9.32 5.04
N THR A 41 -6.46 9.41 6.23
CA THR A 41 -7.90 9.57 6.43
C THR A 41 -8.22 10.87 7.16
N GLN A 42 -9.25 11.56 6.66
CA GLN A 42 -9.77 12.78 7.26
C GLN A 42 -11.29 12.76 7.15
N LYS A 43 -11.97 12.61 8.30
CA LYS A 43 -13.43 12.39 8.35
C LYS A 43 -13.78 11.16 7.51
N GLU A 44 -14.59 11.33 6.47
CA GLU A 44 -15.02 10.27 5.55
C GLU A 44 -14.17 10.20 4.29
N THR A 45 -13.11 11.00 4.17
CA THR A 45 -12.23 11.03 3.00
C THR A 45 -10.94 10.27 3.24
N SER A 46 -10.50 9.51 2.24
CA SER A 46 -9.33 8.65 2.27
C SER A 46 -8.44 8.83 1.02
N LEU A 47 -7.14 9.05 1.24
CA LEU A 47 -6.13 9.12 0.19
C LEU A 47 -5.14 7.98 0.37
N LEU A 48 -5.12 7.05 -0.59
CA LEU A 48 -4.12 6.00 -0.66
C LEU A 48 -2.89 6.52 -1.41
N ILE A 49 -1.71 6.36 -0.82
CA ILE A 49 -0.44 6.71 -1.46
C ILE A 49 0.26 5.42 -1.86
N ASP A 50 0.48 5.28 -3.17
CA ASP A 50 1.03 4.10 -3.85
C ASP A 50 0.19 2.81 -3.72
N THR A 51 0.21 2.00 -4.77
CA THR A 51 -0.46 0.69 -4.88
C THR A 51 0.57 -0.38 -5.21
N GLY A 52 1.48 -0.63 -4.27
CA GLY A 52 2.52 -1.66 -4.40
C GLY A 52 1.94 -3.09 -4.43
N PRO A 53 2.79 -4.12 -4.66
CA PRO A 53 2.29 -5.49 -4.85
C PRO A 53 1.73 -6.14 -3.57
N ASP A 54 1.86 -5.48 -2.41
CA ASP A 54 1.26 -5.94 -1.15
C ASP A 54 -0.14 -5.37 -0.92
N LEU A 55 -0.67 -4.56 -1.86
CA LEU A 55 -1.87 -3.76 -1.64
C LEU A 55 -3.04 -4.60 -1.12
N ARG A 56 -3.34 -5.75 -1.75
CA ARG A 56 -4.41 -6.64 -1.26
C ARG A 56 -4.24 -7.01 0.21
N GLN A 57 -3.05 -7.41 0.63
CA GLN A 57 -2.78 -7.75 2.03
C GLN A 57 -2.92 -6.52 2.92
N GLN A 58 -2.41 -5.37 2.48
CA GLN A 58 -2.49 -4.12 3.22
C GLN A 58 -3.94 -3.68 3.47
N LEU A 59 -4.81 -3.77 2.45
CA LEU A 59 -6.23 -3.44 2.58
C LEU A 59 -6.94 -4.41 3.53
N LEU A 60 -6.71 -5.71 3.38
CA LEU A 60 -7.36 -6.74 4.21
C LEU A 60 -6.94 -6.65 5.68
N THR A 61 -5.64 -6.55 5.97
CA THR A 61 -5.13 -6.48 7.34
C THR A 61 -5.56 -5.19 8.06
N ASN A 62 -5.79 -4.10 7.34
CA ASN A 62 -6.25 -2.84 7.91
C ASN A 62 -7.77 -2.64 7.82
N SER A 63 -8.53 -3.65 7.37
CA SER A 63 -9.99 -3.56 7.15
C SER A 63 -10.40 -2.35 6.29
N ILE A 64 -9.60 -2.00 5.29
CA ILE A 64 -9.88 -0.89 4.38
C ILE A 64 -10.83 -1.39 3.29
N ILE A 65 -12.03 -0.81 3.26
CA ILE A 65 -13.12 -1.23 2.37
C ILE A 65 -13.53 -0.13 1.38
N ASP A 66 -12.86 1.02 1.41
CA ASP A 66 -13.08 2.15 0.51
C ASP A 66 -11.81 3.02 0.40
N VAL A 67 -11.64 3.68 -0.75
CA VAL A 67 -10.54 4.62 -1.05
C VAL A 67 -11.10 5.74 -1.94
N ASP A 68 -10.97 6.99 -1.53
CA ASP A 68 -11.53 8.11 -2.28
C ASP A 68 -10.66 8.56 -3.44
N ALA A 69 -9.34 8.49 -3.28
CA ALA A 69 -8.35 8.88 -4.28
C ALA A 69 -7.04 8.10 -4.10
N ILE A 70 -6.28 7.99 -5.18
CA ILE A 70 -4.92 7.40 -5.19
C ILE A 70 -3.92 8.48 -5.60
N LEU A 71 -2.80 8.56 -4.90
CA LEU A 71 -1.64 9.37 -5.28
C LEU A 71 -0.42 8.47 -5.47
N PHE A 72 0.13 8.46 -6.67
CA PHE A 72 1.40 7.81 -6.97
C PHE A 72 2.56 8.76 -6.76
N THR A 73 3.59 8.26 -6.09
CA THR A 73 4.85 8.96 -5.92
C THR A 73 5.71 8.88 -7.19
N HIS A 74 5.86 7.67 -7.75
CA HIS A 74 6.59 7.36 -8.97
C HIS A 74 6.19 5.97 -9.52
N GLU A 75 6.75 5.56 -10.66
CA GLU A 75 6.35 4.39 -11.46
C GLU A 75 7.07 3.07 -11.10
N HIS A 76 7.97 3.06 -10.13
CA HIS A 76 8.66 1.83 -9.78
C HIS A 76 7.69 0.75 -9.30
N ASN A 77 8.03 -0.51 -9.60
CA ASN A 77 7.10 -1.62 -9.46
C ASN A 77 6.59 -1.82 -8.02
N ASP A 78 7.43 -1.59 -7.03
CA ASP A 78 7.08 -1.65 -5.62
C ASP A 78 6.03 -0.63 -5.19
N HIS A 79 5.71 0.36 -6.05
CA HIS A 79 4.71 1.39 -5.83
C HIS A 79 3.47 1.29 -6.71
N VAL A 80 3.49 0.54 -7.82
CA VAL A 80 2.39 0.59 -8.82
C VAL A 80 1.74 -0.74 -9.18
N ILE A 81 2.42 -1.88 -9.03
CA ILE A 81 1.94 -3.12 -9.69
C ILE A 81 0.77 -3.80 -8.98
N GLY A 82 0.36 -3.31 -7.81
CA GLY A 82 -0.85 -3.74 -7.11
C GLY A 82 -2.12 -2.99 -7.53
N LEU A 83 -2.05 -2.07 -8.49
CA LEU A 83 -3.20 -1.26 -8.92
C LEU A 83 -4.44 -2.09 -9.30
N ASP A 84 -4.23 -3.30 -9.82
CA ASP A 84 -5.30 -4.23 -10.17
C ASP A 84 -6.19 -4.64 -8.97
N ASP A 85 -5.64 -4.60 -7.74
CA ASP A 85 -6.38 -4.90 -6.50
C ASP A 85 -7.33 -3.79 -6.06
N ILE A 86 -7.36 -2.64 -6.74
CA ILE A 86 -8.32 -1.54 -6.50
C ILE A 86 -9.71 -1.85 -7.09
N ARG A 87 -9.80 -2.75 -8.08
CA ARG A 87 -11.05 -3.03 -8.82
C ARG A 87 -12.25 -3.37 -7.92
N PRO A 88 -12.13 -4.17 -6.84
CA PRO A 88 -13.24 -4.41 -5.92
C PRO A 88 -13.79 -3.14 -5.27
N LEU A 89 -12.93 -2.16 -4.97
CA LEU A 89 -13.34 -0.87 -4.40
C LEU A 89 -14.10 -0.03 -5.45
N TYR A 90 -13.60 0.00 -6.69
CA TYR A 90 -14.30 0.63 -7.81
C TYR A 90 -15.71 0.06 -8.02
N PHE A 91 -15.85 -1.28 -8.06
CA PHE A 91 -17.15 -1.93 -8.23
C PHE A 91 -18.12 -1.65 -7.08
N ARG A 92 -17.60 -1.59 -5.84
CA ARG A 92 -18.39 -1.25 -4.66
C ARG A 92 -18.88 0.21 -4.71
N ARG A 93 -17.99 1.15 -5.06
CA ARG A 93 -18.28 2.59 -5.09
C ARG A 93 -19.17 3.00 -6.26
N ARG A 94 -19.09 2.28 -7.39
CA ARG A 94 -19.75 2.61 -8.67
C ARG A 94 -19.39 4.02 -9.17
N SER A 95 -18.20 4.50 -8.83
CA SER A 95 -17.65 5.75 -9.30
C SER A 95 -16.15 5.62 -9.49
N ASN A 96 -15.59 6.47 -10.33
CA ASN A 96 -14.15 6.50 -10.58
C ASN A 96 -13.40 6.83 -9.30
N ILE A 97 -12.27 6.16 -9.09
CA ILE A 97 -11.29 6.52 -8.07
C ILE A 97 -10.27 7.41 -8.78
N PRO A 98 -10.29 8.74 -8.57
CA PRO A 98 -9.31 9.63 -9.18
C PRO A 98 -7.89 9.24 -8.74
N THR A 99 -7.02 9.15 -9.72
CA THR A 99 -5.62 8.76 -9.57
C THR A 99 -4.74 9.91 -10.02
N TYR A 100 -3.80 10.29 -9.16
CA TYR A 100 -2.85 11.38 -9.40
C TYR A 100 -1.44 10.84 -9.43
N GLY A 101 -0.57 11.45 -10.22
CA GLY A 101 0.84 11.13 -10.33
C GLY A 101 1.55 12.23 -11.11
N LEU A 102 2.88 12.20 -11.12
CA LEU A 102 3.67 13.13 -11.94
C LEU A 102 3.58 12.74 -13.42
N GLU A 103 3.58 13.75 -14.28
CA GLU A 103 3.75 13.59 -15.72
C GLU A 103 5.17 13.07 -16.02
N ARG A 104 5.30 12.23 -17.03
CA ARG A 104 6.53 11.51 -17.39
C ARG A 104 6.88 11.74 -18.84
#